data_AF-A0A3M2C784-F1
#
_entry.id   AF-A0A3M2C784-F1
#
_cell.length_a   1.000
_cell.length_b   1.000
_cell.length_c   1.000
_cell.angle_alpha   90.00
_cell.angle_beta   90.00
_cell.angle_gamma   90.00
#
_symmetry.space_group_name_H-M   'P 1'
#
loop_
_entity.id
_entity.type
_entity.pdbx_description
1 polymer ?
#
loop_
_entity_poly.entity_id
_entity_poly.type
_entity_poly.pdbx_seq_one_letter_code
_entity_poly.pdbx_strand_id
1 'polypeptide(L)' 'MITLKHLCREFNLDPYPLRQKLRKALKHKRNQRWQWSEDDPQLAEARKIAKALSMQTEGEK' A
#
# COMPACT_ATOMS: atom_id res chain seq x y z
N MET A 1 13.22 2.66 6.68
CA MET A 1 12.09 3.52 6.22
C MET A 1 11.42 2.88 5.01
N ILE A 2 10.15 2.50 5.15
CA ILE A 2 9.38 1.86 4.09
C ILE A 2 8.58 2.92 3.33
N THR A 3 8.58 2.84 2.00
CA THR A 3 7.81 3.76 1.14
C THR A 3 6.78 2.99 0.35
N LEU A 4 5.81 3.70 -0.24
CA LEU A 4 4.83 3.09 -1.15
C LEU A 4 5.50 2.26 -2.26
N LYS A 5 6.61 2.74 -2.82
CA LYS A 5 7.34 2.03 -3.87
C LYS A 5 7.93 0.70 -3.40
N HIS A 6 8.35 0.61 -2.13
CA HIS A 6 8.81 -0.66 -1.56
C HIS A 6 7.67 -1.68 -1.52
N LEU A 7 6.48 -1.28 -1.03
CA LEU A 7 5.30 -2.15 -1.04
C LEU A 7 4.90 -2.55 -2.46
N CYS A 8 4.93 -1.62 -3.42
CA CYS A 8 4.64 -1.93 -4.82
C CYS A 8 5.59 -2.99 -5.40
N ARG A 9 6.89 -2.89 -5.12
CA ARG A 9 7.88 -3.88 -5.56
C ARG A 9 7.71 -5.23 -4.86
N GLU A 10 7.44 -5.22 -3.56
CA GLU A 10 7.28 -6.43 -2.75
C GLU A 10 6.08 -7.29 -3.23
N PHE A 11 4.98 -6.64 -3.60
CA PHE A 11 3.75 -7.31 -4.04
C PHE A 11 3.53 -7.28 -5.56
N ASN A 12 4.51 -6.82 -6.33
CA ASN A 12 4.42 -6.61 -7.79
C ASN A 12 3.14 -5.85 -8.22
N LEU A 13 2.85 -4.74 -7.54
CA LEU A 13 1.64 -3.94 -7.70
C LEU A 13 1.90 -2.59 -8.35
N ASP A 14 0.89 -2.10 -9.06
CA ASP A 14 0.89 -0.72 -9.51
C ASP A 14 0.68 0.27 -8.35
N PRO A 15 1.44 1.38 -8.34
CA PRO A 15 1.35 2.38 -7.28
C PRO A 15 0.01 3.13 -7.27
N TYR A 16 -0.64 3.28 -8.41
CA TYR A 16 -1.91 4.00 -8.52
C TYR A 16 -3.08 3.32 -7.78
N PRO A 17 -3.43 2.05 -8.06
CA PRO A 17 -4.52 1.35 -7.36
C PRO A 17 -4.20 1.16 -5.87
N LEU A 18 -2.95 0.87 -5.51
CA LEU A 18 -2.54 0.76 -4.12
C LEU A 18 -2.74 2.09 -3.38
N ARG A 19 -2.33 3.21 -3.98
CA ARG A 19 -2.51 4.56 -3.40
C ARG A 19 -3.98 4.90 -3.18
N GLN A 20 -4.87 4.52 -4.09
CA GLN A 20 -6.32 4.74 -3.95
C GLN A 20 -6.87 3.95 -2.76
N LYS A 21 -6.53 2.67 -2.61
CA LYS A 21 -6.97 1.83 -1.48
C LYS A 21 -6.41 2.34 -0.15
N LEU A 22 -5.11 2.65 -0.10
CA LEU A 22 -4.47 3.18 1.11
C LEU A 22 -5.09 4.51 1.54
N ARG A 23 -5.38 5.41 0.59
CA ARG A 23 -6.01 6.70 0.91
C ARG A 23 -7.41 6.53 1.50
N LYS A 24 -8.18 5.54 1.03
CA LYS A 24 -9.50 5.21 1.59
C LYS A 24 -9.39 4.61 3.00
N ALA A 25 -8.44 3.72 3.22
CA ALA A 25 -8.28 3.01 4.49
C ALA A 25 -7.64 3.87 5.59
N LEU A 26 -6.48 4.47 5.30
CA LEU A 26 -5.65 5.16 6.30
C LEU A 26 -6.03 6.63 6.49
N LYS A 27 -7.10 7.12 5.84
CA LYS A 27 -7.56 8.53 5.85
C LYS A 27 -6.40 9.55 5.71
N HIS A 28 -5.39 9.18 4.91
CA HIS A 28 -4.15 9.94 4.81
C HIS A 28 -4.38 11.31 4.16
N LYS A 29 -3.75 12.36 4.70
CA LYS A 29 -3.94 13.74 4.20
C LYS A 29 -3.47 13.87 2.75
N ARG A 30 -4.21 14.69 1.96
CA ARG A 30 -3.77 15.12 0.63
C ARG A 30 -2.40 15.81 0.77
N ASN A 31 -1.44 15.43 -0.09
CA ASN A 31 -0.05 15.94 -0.16
C ASN A 31 0.99 15.38 0.81
N GLN A 32 0.64 14.48 1.72
CA GLN A 32 1.63 13.82 2.56
C GLN A 32 2.29 12.65 1.80
N ARG A 33 3.61 12.48 1.98
CA ARG A 33 4.37 11.40 1.35
C ARG A 33 4.08 10.09 2.07
N TRP A 34 3.88 9.01 1.31
CA TRP A 34 3.67 7.67 1.84
C TRP A 34 4.98 7.08 2.34
N GLN A 35 5.17 7.16 3.64
CA GLN A 35 6.40 6.90 4.35
C GLN A 35 6.05 6.34 5.72
N TRP A 36 6.61 5.18 6.04
CA TRP A 36 6.37 4.50 7.30
C TRP A 36 7.70 4.13 7.95
N SER A 37 7.73 4.19 9.27
CA SER A 37 8.75 3.51 10.08
C SER A 37 8.48 2.00 10.10
N GLU A 38 9.48 1.20 10.40
CA GLU A 38 9.34 -0.26 10.44
C GLU A 38 8.41 -0.72 11.58
N ASP A 39 8.39 0.03 12.68
CA ASP A 39 7.50 -0.20 13.84
C ASP A 39 6.13 0.50 13.72
N ASP A 40 5.83 1.14 12.59
CA ASP A 40 4.57 1.89 12.45
C ASP A 40 3.39 0.91 12.29
N PRO A 41 2.36 0.96 13.15
CA PRO A 41 1.18 0.11 12.99
C PRO A 41 0.44 0.33 11.65
N GLN A 42 0.54 1.52 11.06
CA GLN A 42 -0.01 1.79 9.72
C GLN A 42 0.72 1.02 8.63
N LEU A 43 1.99 0.63 8.82
CA LEU A 43 2.72 -0.20 7.86
C LEU A 43 2.09 -1.59 7.78
N ALA A 44 1.68 -2.16 8.91
CA ALA A 44 1.02 -3.47 8.94
C ALA A 44 -0.33 -3.43 8.19
N GLU A 45 -1.10 -2.36 8.35
CA GLU A 45 -2.32 -2.16 7.57
C GLU A 45 -2.02 -1.96 6.07
N ALA A 46 -1.00 -1.16 5.74
CA ALA A 46 -0.60 -0.93 4.36
C ALA A 46 -0.17 -2.22 3.65
N ARG A 47 0.57 -3.10 4.35
CA ARG A 47 0.94 -4.43 3.86
C ARG A 47 -0.28 -5.33 3.67
N LYS A 48 -1.24 -5.33 4.61
CA LYS A 48 -2.49 -6.09 4.46
C LYS A 48 -3.28 -5.65 3.22
N ILE A 49 -3.38 -4.34 3.00
CA ILE A 49 -4.08 -3.77 1.84
C ILE A 49 -3.35 -4.11 0.54
N ALA A 50 -2.02 -4.00 0.53
CA ALA A 50 -1.19 -4.38 -0.62
C ALA A 50 -1.39 -5.86 -0.95
N LYS A 51 -1.24 -6.76 0.02
CA LYS A 51 -1.48 -8.20 -0.17
C LYS A 51 -2.89 -8.50 -0.69
N ALA A 52 -3.91 -7.86 -0.14
CA ALA A 52 -5.28 -8.04 -0.61
C ALA A 52 -5.49 -7.53 -2.04
N LEU A 53 -4.74 -6.51 -2.46
CA LEU A 53 -4.78 -5.99 -3.83
C LEU A 53 -4.04 -6.91 -4.81
N SER A 54 -2.87 -7.46 -4.45
CA SER A 54 -2.14 -8.37 -5.34
C SER A 54 -2.95 -9.63 -5.64
N MET A 55 -3.63 -10.18 -4.63
CA MET A 55 -4.52 -11.33 -4.81
C MET A 55 -5.72 -11.04 -5.72
N GLN A 56 -6.19 -9.79 -5.80
CA GLN A 56 -7.27 -9.40 -6.72
C GLN A 56 -6.78 -9.24 -8.16
N THR A 57 -5.52 -8.81 -8.35
CA THR A 57 -4.93 -8.64 -9.68
C THR A 57 -4.52 -9.98 -10.32
N GLU A 58 -4.19 -11.00 -9.53
CA GLU A 58 -3.87 -12.35 -10.04
C GLU A 58 -5.11 -13.21 -10.36
N GLY A 59 -6.29 -12.85 -9.85
CA GLY A 59 -7.54 -13.60 -10.06
C GLY A 59 -8.27 -13.26 -11.37
N GLU A 60 -7.77 -12.30 -12.15
CA GLU A 60 -8.32 -11.92 -13.45
C GLU A 60 -7.47 -12.56 -14.56
N LYS A 61 -7.53 -13.89 -14.67
CA LYS A 61 -6.91 -14.65 -15.76
C LYS A 61 -7.84 -15.75 -16.25
#